data_AF-X1IQ56-F1
#
_entry.id   AF-X1IQ56-F1
#
_cell.length_a   1.000
_cell.length_b   1.000
_cell.length_c   1.000
_cell.angle_alpha   90.00
_cell.angle_beta   90.00
_cell.angle_gamma   90.00
#
_symmetry.space_group_name_H-M   'P 1'
#
loop_
_entity.id
_entity.type
_entity.pdbx_description
1 polymer ?
#
loop_
_entity_poly.entity_id
_entity_poly.type
_entity_poly.pdbx_seq_one_letter_code
_entity_poly.pdbx_strand_id
1 'polypeptide(L)'
;MDRTKEPGSIGEPLYTDIVTAIQEGISEGTTSFKKTPKIIGGRYGLSSKEFTPAMVKGIFKEMKKEVPKNHFTIGINDDVTHTSISYDPDFSIEPADRTRAVFYGLGSDGTVGANKNSIKIIGEETDNYAK
;
A
#
# COMPACT_ATOMS: atom_id res chain seq x y z
N MET A 1 -0.93 -8.66 0.87
CA MET A 1 -1.31 -7.28 1.25
C MET A 1 -2.74 -7.12 0.81
N ASP A 2 -3.64 -7.04 1.77
CA ASP A 2 -5.06 -7.19 1.53
C ASP A 2 -5.78 -5.87 1.76
N ARG A 3 -6.58 -5.46 0.78
CA ARG A 3 -7.40 -4.24 0.86
C ARG A 3 -8.81 -4.57 1.33
N THR A 4 -8.91 -5.44 2.32
CA THR A 4 -10.15 -5.90 2.95
C THR A 4 -9.89 -6.23 4.42
N LYS A 5 -10.96 -6.45 5.19
CA LYS A 5 -10.91 -6.99 6.54
C LYS A 5 -12.04 -7.99 6.71
N GLU A 6 -11.69 -9.23 7.00
CA GLU A 6 -12.63 -10.30 7.33
C GLU A 6 -12.51 -10.63 8.82
N PRO A 7 -13.37 -10.05 9.69
CA PRO A 7 -13.25 -10.21 11.13
C PRO A 7 -13.38 -11.68 11.56
N GLY A 8 -12.43 -12.15 12.38
CA GLY A 8 -12.43 -13.53 12.89
C GLY A 8 -11.85 -14.57 11.94
N SER A 9 -11.48 -14.19 10.71
CA SER A 9 -10.74 -15.07 9.80
C SER A 9 -9.33 -15.37 10.33
N ILE A 10 -8.78 -16.51 9.91
CA ILE A 10 -7.37 -16.88 10.16
C ILE A 10 -6.38 -15.99 9.41
N GLY A 11 -6.85 -15.24 8.42
CA GLY A 11 -6.09 -14.33 7.58
C GLY A 11 -6.95 -13.85 6.42
N GLU A 12 -6.52 -12.78 5.76
CA GLU A 12 -7.25 -12.20 4.63
C GLU A 12 -7.13 -13.06 3.36
N PRO A 13 -8.05 -12.91 2.38
CA PRO A 13 -8.18 -13.83 1.25
C PRO A 13 -6.88 -14.05 0.47
N LEU A 14 -6.17 -12.99 0.08
CA LEU A 14 -4.94 -13.14 -0.71
C LEU A 14 -3.81 -13.71 0.14
N TYR A 15 -3.78 -13.41 1.44
CA TYR A 15 -2.82 -14.05 2.35
C TYR A 15 -3.07 -15.56 2.43
N THR A 16 -4.31 -15.99 2.61
CA THR A 16 -4.65 -17.42 2.67
C THR A 16 -4.40 -18.14 1.35
N ASP A 17 -4.64 -17.49 0.21
CA ASP A 17 -4.34 -18.04 -1.11
C ASP A 17 -2.83 -18.27 -1.27
N ILE A 18 -1.99 -17.30 -0.89
CA ILE A 18 -0.53 -17.44 -0.98
C ILE A 18 0.00 -18.51 -0.02
N VAL A 19 -0.49 -18.56 1.22
CA VAL A 19 -0.07 -19.58 2.19
C VAL A 19 -0.43 -20.98 1.67
N THR A 20 -1.66 -21.15 1.18
CA THR A 20 -2.14 -22.42 0.63
C THR A 20 -1.32 -22.84 -0.59
N ALA A 21 -1.17 -21.96 -1.58
CA ALA A 21 -0.44 -22.26 -2.81
C ALA A 21 1.03 -22.64 -2.56
N ILE A 22 1.70 -21.96 -1.62
CA ILE A 22 3.08 -22.28 -1.25
C ILE A 22 3.14 -23.64 -0.54
N GLN A 23 2.21 -23.92 0.38
CA GLN A 23 2.20 -25.17 1.13
C GLN A 23 1.88 -26.39 0.25
N GLU A 24 0.91 -26.27 -0.64
CA GLU A 24 0.56 -27.30 -1.63
C GLU A 24 1.73 -27.53 -2.58
N GLY A 25 2.31 -26.48 -3.14
CA GLY A 25 3.44 -26.62 -4.07
C GLY A 25 4.73 -27.16 -3.44
N ILE A 26 4.94 -26.96 -2.13
CA ILE A 26 6.01 -27.66 -1.39
C ILE A 26 5.68 -29.15 -1.26
N SER A 27 4.44 -29.48 -0.93
CA SER A 27 3.99 -30.86 -0.74
C SER A 27 4.04 -31.68 -2.05
N GLU A 28 3.72 -31.05 -3.17
CA GLU A 28 3.79 -31.65 -4.51
C GLU A 28 5.19 -31.62 -5.14
N GLY A 29 6.15 -30.91 -4.52
CA GLY A 29 7.50 -30.75 -5.07
C GLY A 29 7.56 -29.87 -6.33
N THR A 30 6.56 -29.04 -6.58
CA THR A 30 6.48 -28.13 -7.75
C THR A 30 7.16 -26.78 -7.51
N THR A 31 7.53 -26.48 -6.26
CA THR A 31 8.23 -25.23 -5.90
C THR A 31 9.75 -25.38 -5.91
N SER A 32 10.46 -24.29 -6.20
CA SER A 32 11.93 -24.21 -6.14
C SER A 32 12.47 -23.87 -4.75
N PHE A 33 11.60 -23.76 -3.74
CA PHE A 33 11.97 -23.36 -2.40
C PHE A 33 12.70 -24.49 -1.66
N LYS A 34 13.91 -24.22 -1.18
CA LYS A 34 14.67 -25.18 -0.33
C LYS A 34 14.06 -25.35 1.07
N LYS A 35 13.30 -24.35 1.52
CA LYS A 35 12.61 -24.28 2.82
C LYS A 35 11.37 -23.41 2.64
N THR A 36 10.33 -23.65 3.44
CA THR A 36 9.14 -22.80 3.43
C THR A 36 9.52 -21.33 3.66
N PRO A 37 9.18 -20.42 2.72
CA PRO A 37 9.47 -19.01 2.89
C PRO A 37 8.66 -18.44 4.05
N LYS A 38 9.18 -17.38 4.67
CA LYS A 38 8.43 -16.64 5.68
C LYS A 38 7.39 -15.77 4.98
N ILE A 39 6.12 -16.00 5.31
CA ILE A 39 4.97 -15.28 4.74
C ILE A 39 4.37 -14.44 5.86
N ILE A 40 4.15 -13.14 5.61
CA ILE A 40 3.40 -12.26 6.51
C ILE A 40 2.25 -11.60 5.74
N GLY A 41 1.09 -11.53 6.37
CA GLY A 41 -0.10 -10.84 5.88
C GLY A 41 -0.26 -9.47 6.55
N GLY A 42 -0.80 -8.52 5.79
CA GLY A 42 -1.05 -7.17 6.28
C GLY A 42 -2.18 -6.48 5.53
N ARG A 43 -2.93 -5.65 6.25
CA ARG A 43 -4.07 -4.88 5.72
C ARG A 43 -3.71 -3.44 5.44
N TYR A 44 -4.26 -2.87 4.37
CA TYR A 44 -4.04 -1.48 3.98
C TYR A 44 -5.28 -0.87 3.29
N GLY A 45 -5.33 0.45 3.17
CA GLY A 45 -6.16 1.14 2.20
C GLY A 45 -7.69 1.00 2.32
N LEU A 46 -8.20 0.57 3.48
CA LEU A 46 -9.65 0.46 3.73
C LEU A 46 -10.30 1.84 3.67
N SER A 47 -11.47 1.93 3.02
CA SER A 47 -12.23 3.19 2.88
C SER A 47 -11.39 4.35 2.34
N SER A 48 -10.59 4.08 1.31
CA SER A 48 -9.68 5.05 0.68
C SER A 48 -8.65 5.67 1.64
N LYS A 49 -8.30 4.97 2.72
CA LYS A 49 -7.14 5.34 3.52
C LYS A 49 -5.89 5.39 2.64
N GLU A 50 -5.06 6.41 2.82
CA GLU A 50 -3.83 6.59 2.08
C GLU A 50 -2.92 5.35 2.13
N PHE A 51 -2.23 5.10 1.02
CA PHE A 51 -1.21 4.06 0.91
C PHE A 51 0.00 4.60 0.15
N THR A 52 0.90 5.25 0.90
CA THR A 52 2.00 6.03 0.33
C THR A 52 3.27 5.20 0.16
N PRO A 53 4.25 5.66 -0.65
CA PRO A 53 5.56 5.01 -0.75
C PRO A 53 6.27 4.83 0.60
N ALA A 54 6.09 5.77 1.53
CA ALA A 54 6.54 5.67 2.91
C ALA A 54 6.00 4.42 3.62
N MET A 55 4.70 4.16 3.47
CA MET A 55 4.06 2.96 4.01
C MET A 55 4.62 1.67 3.39
N VAL A 56 4.85 1.68 2.07
CA VAL A 56 5.47 0.54 1.35
C VAL A 56 6.88 0.27 1.87
N LYS A 57 7.71 1.31 2.06
CA LYS A 57 9.04 1.19 2.68
C LYS A 57 8.95 0.62 4.10
N GLY A 58 7.95 1.03 4.86
CA GLY A 58 7.65 0.47 6.19
C GLY A 58 7.41 -1.04 6.17
N ILE A 59 6.63 -1.54 5.19
CA ILE A 59 6.38 -2.97 5.00
C ILE A 59 7.70 -3.72 4.72
N PHE A 60 8.51 -3.24 3.78
CA PHE A 60 9.80 -3.87 3.50
C PHE A 60 10.77 -3.83 4.69
N LYS A 61 10.73 -2.76 5.49
CA LYS A 61 11.49 -2.67 6.74
C LYS A 61 11.01 -3.70 7.77
N GLU A 62 9.69 -3.90 7.88
CA GLU A 62 9.10 -4.93 8.74
C GLU A 62 9.60 -6.32 8.33
N MET A 63 9.53 -6.65 7.04
CA MET A 63 9.97 -7.95 6.49
C MET A 63 11.44 -8.29 6.77
N LYS A 64 12.30 -7.27 6.98
CA LYS A 64 13.72 -7.44 7.30
C LYS A 64 14.01 -7.69 8.78
N LYS A 65 13.01 -7.55 9.66
CA LYS A 65 13.19 -7.86 11.08
C LYS A 65 13.38 -9.37 11.28
N GLU A 66 14.11 -9.74 12.32
CA GLU A 66 14.26 -11.14 12.72
C GLU A 66 12.89 -11.80 12.97
N VAL A 67 12.02 -11.07 13.68
CA VAL A 67 10.63 -11.43 13.95
C VAL A 67 9.71 -10.34 13.39
N PRO A 68 9.35 -10.40 12.08
CA PRO A 68 8.39 -9.49 11.49
C PRO A 68 7.00 -9.76 12.04
N LYS A 69 6.24 -8.69 12.25
CA LYS A 69 4.85 -8.74 12.68
C LYS A 69 3.99 -9.34 11.56
N ASN A 70 3.28 -10.43 11.85
CA ASN A 70 2.24 -10.96 10.99
C ASN A 70 0.88 -10.31 11.33
N HIS A 71 -0.10 -10.41 10.43
CA HIS A 71 -1.45 -9.83 10.56
C HIS A 71 -1.46 -8.34 10.90
N PHE A 72 -0.52 -7.61 10.31
CA PHE A 72 -0.30 -6.20 10.62
C PHE A 72 -1.29 -5.26 9.91
N THR A 73 -1.32 -4.01 10.34
CA THR A 73 -1.96 -2.90 9.62
C THR A 73 -0.94 -1.83 9.28
N ILE A 74 -1.14 -1.12 8.16
CA ILE A 74 -0.30 0.01 7.76
C ILE A 74 -1.18 1.21 7.43
N GLY A 75 -0.73 2.41 7.81
CA GLY A 75 -1.44 3.67 7.59
C GLY A 75 -2.38 4.09 8.72
N ILE A 76 -2.47 3.32 9.82
CA ILE A 76 -3.18 3.71 11.05
C ILE A 76 -2.26 3.59 12.27
N ASN A 77 -2.64 4.24 13.37
CA ASN A 77 -2.13 3.93 14.69
C ASN A 77 -3.15 3.06 15.40
N ASP A 78 -2.83 1.78 15.59
CA ASP A 78 -3.66 0.83 16.33
C ASP A 78 -3.06 0.64 17.73
N ASP A 79 -3.51 1.47 18.66
CA ASP A 79 -3.11 1.47 20.07
C ASP A 79 -3.92 0.50 20.95
N VAL A 80 -4.88 -0.23 20.36
CA VAL A 80 -5.73 -1.19 21.07
C VAL A 80 -5.24 -2.62 20.85
N THR A 81 -5.11 -3.05 19.59
CA THR A 81 -4.65 -4.42 19.25
C THR A 81 -3.20 -4.46 18.80
N HIS A 82 -2.54 -3.31 18.73
CA HIS A 82 -1.11 -3.18 18.42
C HIS A 82 -0.70 -3.85 17.10
N THR A 83 -1.60 -3.88 16.11
CA THR A 83 -1.32 -4.47 14.79
C THR A 83 -0.55 -3.54 13.86
N SER A 84 -0.55 -2.23 14.13
CA SER A 84 0.10 -1.25 13.25
C SER A 84 1.62 -1.41 13.22
N ILE A 85 2.20 -1.19 12.04
CA ILE A 85 3.67 -1.12 11.84
C ILE A 85 4.10 0.33 11.58
N SER A 86 5.32 0.65 12.02
CA SER A 86 5.91 1.99 11.87
C SER A 86 6.40 2.24 10.44
N TYR A 87 6.24 3.46 9.97
CA TYR A 87 6.85 3.96 8.73
C TYR A 87 7.32 5.41 8.93
N ASP A 88 8.22 5.85 8.07
CA ASP A 88 8.78 7.21 8.07
C ASP A 88 7.91 8.10 7.16
N PRO A 89 7.07 9.01 7.70
CA PRO A 89 6.13 9.80 6.91
C PRO A 89 6.82 10.78 5.96
N ASP A 90 8.08 11.14 6.23
CA ASP A 90 8.85 12.10 5.42
C ASP A 90 9.53 11.43 4.21
N PHE A 91 9.47 10.09 4.11
CA PHE A 91 10.04 9.38 2.98
C PHE A 91 9.29 9.67 1.68
N SER A 92 10.00 10.27 0.72
CA SER A 92 9.53 10.53 -0.64
C SER A 92 10.37 9.78 -1.67
N ILE A 93 9.71 9.27 -2.71
CA ILE A 93 10.35 8.75 -3.94
C ILE A 93 10.13 9.68 -5.13
N GLU A 94 9.57 10.87 -4.89
CA GLU A 94 9.22 11.81 -5.96
C GLU A 94 10.50 12.39 -6.59
N PRO A 95 10.64 12.33 -7.93
CA PRO A 95 11.74 12.97 -8.64
C PRO A 95 11.75 14.50 -8.46
N ALA A 96 12.94 15.10 -8.46
CA ALA A 96 13.12 16.53 -8.22
C ALA A 96 12.61 17.42 -9.37
N ASP A 97 12.48 16.87 -10.57
CA ASP A 97 12.00 17.54 -11.78
C ASP A 97 10.47 17.54 -11.91
N ARG A 98 9.74 16.92 -10.97
CA ARG A 98 8.27 16.94 -10.96
C ARG A 98 7.70 18.13 -10.22
N THR A 99 6.78 18.82 -10.87
CA THR A 99 5.97 19.86 -10.24
C THR A 99 4.75 19.24 -9.55
N ARG A 100 4.47 19.67 -8.31
CA ARG A 100 3.29 19.27 -7.54
C ARG A 100 2.57 20.51 -7.03
N ALA A 101 1.24 20.50 -7.09
CA ALA A 101 0.42 21.60 -6.62
C ALA A 101 -0.73 21.07 -5.77
N VAL A 102 -1.11 21.83 -4.75
CA VAL A 102 -2.28 21.57 -3.91
C VAL A 102 -3.20 22.77 -4.02
N PHE A 103 -4.47 22.53 -4.36
CA PHE A 103 -5.48 23.56 -4.52
C PHE A 103 -6.54 23.38 -3.46
N TYR A 104 -6.72 24.40 -2.62
CA TYR A 104 -7.81 24.45 -1.65
C TYR A 104 -8.96 25.26 -2.25
N GLY A 105 -10.09 24.60 -2.47
CA GLY A 105 -11.31 25.21 -2.99
C GLY A 105 -12.48 25.06 -2.03
N LEU A 106 -13.47 25.94 -2.18
CA LEU A 106 -14.77 25.84 -1.52
C LEU A 106 -15.72 24.94 -2.32
N GLY A 107 -16.68 24.32 -1.64
CA GLY A 107 -17.72 23.54 -2.31
C GLY A 107 -18.43 24.37 -3.40
N SER A 108 -18.45 23.84 -4.62
CA SER A 108 -19.08 24.46 -5.80
C SER A 108 -18.44 25.75 -6.32
N ASP A 109 -17.21 26.08 -5.94
CA ASP A 109 -16.51 27.30 -6.42
C ASP A 109 -15.84 27.18 -7.80
N GLY A 110 -15.84 25.98 -8.39
CA GLY A 110 -15.24 25.69 -9.69
C GLY A 110 -13.79 25.20 -9.64
N THR A 111 -13.12 25.19 -8.49
CA THR A 111 -11.69 24.81 -8.35
C THR A 111 -11.39 23.42 -8.89
N VAL A 112 -12.25 22.43 -8.59
CA VAL A 112 -12.08 21.05 -9.09
C VAL A 112 -12.22 20.98 -10.61
N GLY A 113 -13.16 21.73 -11.18
CA GLY A 113 -13.37 21.79 -12.64
C GLY A 113 -12.21 22.47 -13.36
N ALA A 114 -11.72 23.59 -12.82
CA ALA A 114 -10.58 24.32 -13.35
C ALA A 114 -9.30 23.45 -13.36
N ASN A 115 -9.05 22.68 -12.29
CA ASN A 115 -7.91 21.77 -12.23
C ASN A 115 -8.00 20.63 -13.25
N LYS A 116 -9.19 20.03 -13.44
CA LYS A 116 -9.40 19.02 -14.49
C LYS A 116 -9.09 19.56 -15.89
N ASN A 117 -9.55 20.77 -16.19
CA ASN A 117 -9.24 21.41 -17.48
C ASN A 117 -7.75 21.73 -17.63
N SER A 118 -7.10 22.20 -16.55
CA SER A 118 -5.67 22.52 -16.57
C SER A 118 -4.81 21.28 -16.82
N ILE A 119 -5.12 20.16 -16.15
CA ILE A 119 -4.45 18.86 -16.38
C ILE A 119 -4.60 18.43 -17.84
N LYS A 120 -5.80 18.58 -18.41
CA LYS A 120 -6.07 18.24 -19.81
C LYS A 120 -5.23 19.08 -20.77
N ILE A 121 -5.20 20.41 -20.58
CA ILE A 121 -4.40 21.32 -21.41
C ILE A 121 -2.91 20.96 -21.33
N ILE A 122 -2.37 20.71 -20.13
CA ILE A 122 -0.95 20.33 -19.99
C ILE A 122 -0.65 19.01 -20.71
N GLY A 123 -1.53 18.02 -20.59
CA GLY A 123 -1.34 16.71 -21.23
C GLY A 123 -1.56 16.69 -22.75
N GLU A 124 -2.32 17.65 -23.31
CA GLU A 124 -2.59 17.74 -24.75
C GLU A 124 -1.64 18.70 -25.48
N GLU A 125 -1.22 19.79 -24.83
CA GLU A 125 -0.44 20.87 -25.45
C GLU A 125 1.05 20.84 -25.11
N THR A 126 1.50 19.86 -24.31
CA THR A 126 2.92 19.68 -23.95
C THR A 126 3.31 18.20 -23.92
N ASP A 127 4.61 17.90 -23.94
CA ASP A 127 5.12 16.53 -23.76
C ASP A 127 5.07 16.04 -22.29
N ASN A 128 4.53 16.84 -21.37
CA ASN A 128 4.48 16.48 -19.95
C ASN A 128 3.37 15.50 -19.65
N TYR A 129 3.64 14.56 -18.75
CA TYR A 129 2.60 13.76 -18.12
C TYR A 129 1.86 14.59 -17.06
N ALA A 130 0.55 14.73 -17.21
CA ALA A 130 -0.32 15.39 -16.23
C ALA A 130 -1.40 14.41 -15.73
N LYS A 131 -1.64 14.40 -14.41
CA LYS A 131 -2.62 13.54 -13.74
C LYS A 131 -3.15 14.21 -12.47
#